data_AF-A0A321LYV4-F1
#
_entry.id   AF-A0A321LYV4-F1
#
_cell.length_a   1.000
_cell.length_b   1.000
_cell.length_c   1.000
_cell.angle_alpha   90.00
_cell.angle_beta   90.00
_cell.angle_gamma   90.00
#
_symmetry.space_group_name_H-M   'P 1'
#
loop_
_entity.id
_entity.type
_entity.pdbx_description
1 polymer ?
#
loop_
_entity_poly.entity_id
_entity_poly.type
_entity_poly.pdbx_seq_one_letter_code
_entity_poly.pdbx_strand_id
1 'polypeptide(L)' 'MLELADAMTATPASVTPELRERLKQRFSTAQLVELGAAIAWENYRARSNRVFGFESEGFYKPTAAAGPTVKE' A
#
# COMPACT_ATOMS: atom_id res chain seq x y z
N MET A 1 10.19 -0.55 -4.17
CA MET A 1 9.02 -1.11 -3.46
C MET A 1 8.04 0.00 -3.12
N LEU A 2 8.37 0.95 -2.24
CA LEU A 2 7.46 2.05 -1.87
C LEU A 2 6.98 2.88 -3.07
N GLU A 3 7.89 3.27 -3.97
CA GLU A 3 7.56 4.00 -5.20
C GLU A 3 6.59 3.23 -6.14
N LEU A 4 6.63 1.89 -6.12
CA LEU A 4 5.66 1.06 -6.85
C LEU A 4 4.28 1.10 -6.16
N ALA A 5 4.25 1.06 -4.83
CA ALA A 5 3.01 1.15 -4.07
C ALA A 5 2.33 2.50 -4.31
N ASP A 6 3.06 3.60 -4.21
CA ASP A 6 2.55 4.95 -4.51
C ASP A 6 1.95 5.03 -5.92
N ALA A 7 2.70 4.55 -6.92
CA ALA A 7 2.26 4.52 -8.32
C ALA A 7 1.00 3.69 -8.56
N MET A 8 0.85 2.56 -7.86
CA MET A 8 -0.31 1.67 -7.95
C MET A 8 -1.52 2.14 -7.13
N THR A 9 -1.32 2.97 -6.11
CA THR A 9 -2.37 3.55 -5.27
C THR A 9 -2.97 4.83 -5.88
N ALA A 10 -2.24 5.52 -6.77
CA ALA A 10 -2.75 6.66 -7.53
C ALA A 10 -4.02 6.33 -8.34
N THR A 11 -4.84 7.35 -8.63
CA THR A 11 -6.05 7.24 -9.45
C THR A 11 -6.01 8.33 -10.53
N PRO A 12 -5.70 7.99 -11.81
CA PRO A 12 -5.42 6.64 -12.33
C PRO A 12 -4.05 6.09 -11.87
N ALA A 13 -3.95 4.78 -11.74
CA ALA A 13 -2.68 4.12 -11.43
C ALA A 13 -1.76 4.13 -12.65
N SER A 14 -0.50 4.52 -12.47
CA SER A 14 0.48 4.64 -13.57
C SER A 14 1.87 4.23 -13.11
N VAL A 15 2.37 3.11 -13.66
CA VAL A 15 3.72 2.60 -13.38
C VAL A 15 4.60 2.85 -14.60
N THR A 16 5.52 3.81 -14.48
CA THR A 16 6.38 4.23 -15.59
C THR A 16 7.34 3.12 -16.04
N PRO A 17 7.77 3.12 -17.32
CA PRO A 17 8.78 2.18 -17.80
C PRO A 17 10.08 2.24 -17.00
N GLU A 18 10.53 3.43 -16.63
CA GLU A 18 11.78 3.66 -15.90
C GLU A 18 11.73 3.03 -14.49
N LEU A 19 10.59 3.17 -13.81
CA LEU A 19 10.36 2.51 -12.52
C LEU A 19 10.37 0.99 -12.68
N ARG A 20 9.74 0.47 -13.75
CA ARG A 20 9.70 -0.96 -14.02
C ARG A 20 11.09 -1.55 -14.25
N GLU A 21 11.94 -0.86 -15.00
CA GLU A 21 13.33 -1.32 -15.23
C GLU A 21 14.17 -1.27 -13.95
N ARG A 22 14.07 -0.20 -13.15
CA ARG A 22 14.72 -0.13 -11.82
C ARG A 22 14.28 -1.26 -10.88
N LEU A 23 13.02 -1.68 -10.97
CA LEU A 23 12.48 -2.79 -10.18
C LEU A 23 13.01 -4.15 -10.64
N LYS A 24 13.10 -4.39 -11.95
CA LYS A 24 13.68 -5.63 -12.52
C LYS A 24 15.16 -5.83 -12.17
N GLN A 25 15.90 -4.75 -11.92
CA GLN A 25 17.30 -4.84 -11.45
C GLN A 25 17.43 -5.34 -10.00
N ARG A 26 16.34 -5.30 -9.20
CA ARG A 26 16.36 -5.61 -7.77
C ARG A 26 15.55 -6.84 -7.38
N PHE A 27 14.57 -7.20 -8.20
CA PHE A 27 13.63 -8.27 -7.92
C PHE A 27 13.53 -9.21 -9.11
N SER A 28 13.37 -10.50 -8.84
CA SER A 28 12.99 -11.46 -9.87
C SER A 28 11.56 -11.17 -10.38
N THR A 29 11.22 -11.70 -11.55
CA THR A 29 9.86 -11.59 -12.08
C THR A 29 8.82 -12.13 -11.09
N ALA A 30 9.08 -13.26 -10.44
CA ALA A 30 8.17 -13.85 -9.45
C ALA A 30 7.95 -12.91 -8.25
N GLN A 31 9.03 -12.33 -7.73
CA GLN A 31 8.95 -11.35 -6.64
C GLN A 31 8.17 -10.10 -7.04
N LEU A 32 8.30 -9.63 -8.29
CA LEU A 32 7.52 -8.49 -8.79
C LEU A 32 6.03 -8.82 -8.94
N VAL A 33 5.70 -10.03 -9.37
CA VAL A 33 4.31 -10.51 -9.44
C VAL A 33 3.70 -10.54 -8.04
N GLU A 34 4.39 -11.15 -7.07
CA GLU A 34 3.94 -11.21 -5.68
C GLU A 34 3.78 -9.81 -5.07
N LEU A 35 4.77 -8.94 -5.29
CA LEU A 35 4.73 -7.56 -4.79
C LEU A 35 3.56 -6.77 -5.39
N GLY A 36 3.35 -6.85 -6.70
CA GLY A 36 2.22 -6.20 -7.36
C GLY A 36 0.87 -6.73 -6.87
N ALA A 37 0.76 -8.04 -6.67
CA ALA A 37 -0.45 -8.67 -6.13
C ALA A 37 -0.76 -8.19 -4.71
N ALA A 38 0.25 -8.13 -3.83
CA ALA A 38 0.09 -7.64 -2.46
C ALA A 38 -0.38 -6.18 -2.43
N ILE A 39 0.21 -5.31 -3.24
CA ILE A 39 -0.20 -3.90 -3.33
C ILE A 39 -1.64 -3.77 -3.87
N ALA A 40 -1.98 -4.54 -4.91
CA ALA A 40 -3.33 -4.53 -5.47
C ALA A 40 -4.38 -4.99 -4.45
N TRP A 41 -4.06 -6.02 -3.67
CA TRP A 41 -4.93 -6.55 -2.61
C TRP A 41 -5.21 -5.52 -1.52
N GLU A 42 -4.18 -4.80 -1.07
CA GLU A 42 -4.33 -3.73 -0.08
C GLU A 42 -5.13 -2.54 -0.64
N ASN A 43 -4.92 -2.18 -1.91
CA ASN A 43 -5.72 -1.15 -2.57
C ASN A 43 -7.20 -1.56 -2.71
N TYR A 44 -7.49 -2.85 -2.96
CA TYR A 44 -8.85 -3.37 -2.93
C TYR A 44 -9.47 -3.25 -1.53
N ARG A 45 -8.80 -3.78 -0.50
CA ARG A 45 -9.28 -3.70 0.89
C ARG A 45 -9.52 -2.26 1.34
N ALA A 46 -8.60 -1.34 1.03
CA ALA A 46 -8.73 0.07 1.38
C ALA A 46 -9.94 0.74 0.69
N ARG A 47 -10.26 0.36 -0.56
CA ARG A 47 -11.46 0.86 -1.25
C ARG A 47 -12.73 0.25 -0.66
N SER A 48 -12.74 -1.06 -0.45
CA SER A 48 -13.87 -1.76 0.18
C SER A 48 -14.18 -1.21 1.58
N ASN A 49 -13.16 -1.00 2.42
CA ASN A 49 -13.34 -0.41 3.74
C ASN A 49 -13.98 0.97 3.68
N ARG A 50 -13.58 1.83 2.73
CA ARG A 50 -14.20 3.15 2.54
C ARG A 50 -15.65 3.08 2.07
N VAL A 51 -15.99 2.10 1.22
CA VAL A 51 -17.37 1.90 0.74
C VAL A 51 -18.31 1.51 1.87
N PHE A 52 -17.86 0.62 2.76
CA PHE A 52 -18.71 0.06 3.82
C PHE A 52 -18.52 0.73 5.19
N GLY A 53 -17.59 1.68 5.32
CA GLY A 53 -17.27 2.32 6.60
C GLY A 53 -16.61 1.37 7.60
N PHE A 54 -15.83 0.39 7.13
CA PHE A 54 -15.12 -0.53 8.03
C PHE A 54 -13.94 0.17 8.71
N GLU A 55 -13.98 0.18 10.04
CA GLU A 55 -12.91 0.69 10.90
C GLU A 55 -12.08 -0.44 11.52
N SER A 56 -11.05 -0.09 12.29
CA SER A 56 -10.29 -1.08 13.05
C SER A 56 -11.09 -1.60 14.24
N GLU A 57 -10.96 -2.90 14.54
CA GLU A 57 -11.56 -3.53 15.73
C GLU A 57 -10.87 -3.17 17.06
N GLY A 58 -9.87 -2.27 17.05
CA GLY A 58 -9.23 -1.78 18.29
C GLY A 58 -8.37 -2.79 19.05
N PHE A 59 -8.07 -3.96 18.48
CA PHE A 59 -7.19 -4.96 19.12
C PHE A 59 -5.75 -4.48 19.28
N TYR A 60 -5.24 -3.67 18.35
CA TYR A 60 -3.96 -2.99 18.52
C TYR A 60 -4.14 -1.76 19.40
N LYS A 61 -3.40 -1.72 20.51
CA LYS A 61 -3.31 -0.53 21.37
C LYS A 61 -1.87 -0.04 21.29
N PRO A 62 -1.63 1.22 20.85
CA PRO A 62 -0.29 1.77 20.91
C PRO A 62 0.19 1.72 22.37
N THR A 63 1.35 1.11 22.60
CA THR A 63 2.02 1.23 23.90
C THR A 63 2.28 2.72 24.14
N ALA A 64 1.99 3.21 25.33
CA ALA A 64 2.17 4.61 25.69
C ALA A 64 3.66 5.03 25.59
N ALA A 65 4.10 5.38 24.39
CA ALA A 65 5.38 6.01 24.11
C ALA A 65 5.29 6.79 22.79
N ALA A 66 5.06 8.11 22.96
CA ALA A 66 5.41 9.25 22.10
C ALA A 66 4.56 9.59 20.87
N GLY A 67 3.73 10.64 21.01
CA GLY A 67 3.31 11.53 19.92
C GLY A 67 1.83 11.95 19.98
N PRO A 68 1.49 13.24 19.77
CA PRO A 68 0.18 13.76 20.15
C PRO A 68 -0.92 13.22 19.25
N THR A 69 -2.02 12.85 19.88
CA THR A 69 -3.32 12.64 19.24
C THR A 69 -3.73 13.93 18.54
N VAL A 70 -3.63 13.94 17.21
CA VAL A 70 -4.33 14.94 16.40
C VAL A 70 -5.83 14.63 16.56
N LYS A 71 -6.54 15.52 17.24
CA LYS A 71 -8.00 15.54 17.26
C LYS A 71 -8.48 16.24 15.99
N GLU A 72 -9.31 15.51 15.26
CA GLU A 72 -10.33 15.91 14.27
C GLU A 72 -9.88 16.65 13.00
#